data_AF-D9PJ47-F1
#
_entry.id   AF-D9PJ47-F1
#
_cell.length_a   1.000
_cell.length_b   1.000
_cell.length_c   1.000
_cell.angle_alpha   90.00
_cell.angle_beta   90.00
_cell.angle_gamma   90.00
#
_symmetry.space_group_name_H-M   'P 1'
#
loop_
_entity.id
_entity.type
_entity.pdbx_description
1 polymer ?
#
loop_
_entity_poly.entity_id
_entity_poly.type
_entity_poly.pdbx_seq_one_letter_code
_entity_poly.pdbx_strand_id
1 'polypeptide(L)' 'TIAQGETVTGISIMQMSPEFDTGKLVFQVAKPLSTSSTAGELYEEFS' A
#
# COMPACT_ATOMS: atom_id res chain seq x y z
N THR A 1 -4.32 -5.97 -4.33
CA THR A 1 -3.95 -6.44 -2.98
C THR A 1 -4.84 -7.55 -2.42
N ILE A 2 -5.80 -7.34 -1.49
CA ILE A 2 -6.54 -8.48 -0.85
C ILE A 2 -7.31 -9.33 -1.88
N ALA A 3 -8.09 -8.70 -2.76
CA ALA A 3 -8.89 -9.42 -3.75
C ALA A 3 -8.05 -10.23 -4.76
N GLN A 4 -6.76 -9.88 -4.89
CA GLN A 4 -5.80 -10.57 -5.76
C GLN A 4 -4.98 -11.63 -5.01
N GLY A 5 -5.23 -11.82 -3.70
CA GLY A 5 -4.52 -12.80 -2.87
C GLY A 5 -3.05 -12.44 -2.61
N GLU A 6 -2.69 -11.16 -2.70
CA GLU A 6 -1.32 -10.72 -2.39
C GLU A 6 -0.99 -10.96 -0.92
N THR A 7 0.25 -11.39 -0.66
CA THR A 7 0.76 -11.68 0.70
C THR A 7 1.47 -10.49 1.33
N VAL A 8 1.68 -9.41 0.57
CA VAL A 8 2.38 -8.20 1.00
C VAL A 8 1.71 -6.99 0.37
N THR A 9 1.53 -5.94 1.17
CA THR A 9 1.09 -4.60 0.75
C THR A 9 2.06 -3.55 1.28
N GLY A 10 1.76 -2.27 1.18
CA GLY A 10 2.54 -1.23 1.82
C GLY A 10 2.06 0.19 1.51
N ILE A 11 2.80 1.17 2.04
CA ILE A 11 2.63 2.58 1.71
C ILE A 11 3.93 3.13 1.12
N SER A 12 3.78 4.11 0.24
CA SER A 12 4.88 4.79 -0.41
C SER A 12 4.74 6.30 -0.22
N ILE A 13 5.84 6.97 0.12
CA ILE A 13 5.95 8.41 0.05
C ILE A 13 6.62 8.73 -1.28
N MET A 14 5.93 9.49 -2.13
CA MET A 14 6.37 9.82 -3.47
C MET A 14 6.37 11.34 -3.66
N GLN A 15 7.34 11.85 -4.41
CA GLN A 15 7.32 13.22 -4.88
C GLN A 15 6.32 13.32 -6.04
N MET A 16 5.28 14.14 -5.90
CA MET A 16 4.24 14.29 -6.93
C MET A 16 4.81 14.71 -8.29
N SER A 17 4.30 14.07 -9.35
CA SER A 17 4.44 14.45 -10.75
C SER A 17 3.06 14.70 -11.36
N PRO A 18 2.96 15.33 -12.55
CA PRO A 18 1.68 15.52 -13.23
C PRO A 18 0.93 14.21 -13.53
N GLU A 19 1.66 13.11 -13.71
CA GLU A 19 1.11 11.80 -14.00
C GLU A 19 0.84 10.99 -12.72
N PHE A 20 -0.32 10.34 -12.67
CA PHE A 20 -0.83 9.64 -11.49
C PHE A 20 0.12 8.54 -11.00
N ASP A 21 0.52 8.61 -9.72
CA ASP A 21 1.36 7.62 -9.02
C ASP A 21 2.69 7.25 -9.72
N THR A 22 3.26 8.17 -10.50
CA THR A 22 4.55 7.96 -11.21
C THR A 22 5.71 8.78 -10.65
N GLY A 23 5.43 9.53 -9.60
CA GLY A 23 6.39 10.39 -8.93
C GLY A 23 7.67 9.67 -8.46
N LYS A 24 8.72 10.43 -8.15
CA LYS A 24 9.95 9.84 -7.61
C LYS A 24 9.66 9.21 -6.24
N LEU A 25 9.99 7.93 -6.06
CA LEU A 25 9.90 7.26 -4.76
C LEU A 25 10.89 7.88 -3.77
N VAL A 26 10.39 8.32 -2.63
CA VAL A 26 11.19 8.89 -1.53
C VAL A 26 11.39 7.85 -0.44
N PHE A 27 10.33 7.10 -0.10
CA PHE A 27 10.35 6.08 0.95
C PHE A 27 9.23 5.06 0.72
N GLN A 28 9.44 3.82 1.15
CA GLN A 28 8.44 2.76 1.07
C GLN A 28 8.54 1.85 2.29
N VAL A 29 7.39 1.42 2.81
CA VAL A 29 7.30 0.40 3.85
C VAL A 29 6.40 -0.71 3.34
N ALA A 30 6.95 -1.93 3.31
CA ALA A 30 6.17 -3.14 3.04
C ALA A 30 5.56 -3.68 4.34
N LYS A 31 4.37 -4.25 4.23
CA LYS A 31 3.63 -4.88 5.32
C LYS A 31 3.08 -6.23 4.87
N PRO A 32 3.33 -7.31 5.62
CA PRO A 32 2.73 -8.61 5.32
C PRO A 32 1.21 -8.57 5.50
N LEU A 33 0.50 -9.30 4.64
CA LEU A 33 -0.94 -9.51 4.71
C LEU A 33 -1.26 -10.91 5.21
N SER A 34 -2.23 -11.00 6.11
CA SER A 34 -2.84 -12.27 6.48
C SER A 34 -3.89 -12.68 5.44
N THR A 35 -4.14 -13.98 5.28
CA THR A 35 -5.25 -14.49 4.48
C THR A 35 -6.63 -14.10 5.05
N SER A 36 -6.67 -13.67 6.30
CA SER A 36 -7.88 -13.15 6.96
C SER A 36 -7.99 -11.63 6.95
N SER A 37 -6.98 -10.91 6.42
CA SER A 37 -6.98 -9.45 6.44
C SER A 37 -8.16 -8.88 5.64
N THR A 38 -8.85 -7.93 6.24
CA THR A 38 -9.97 -7.22 5.61
C THR A 38 -9.53 -5.84 5.11
N ALA A 39 -10.27 -5.28 4.16
CA ALA A 39 -10.00 -3.93 3.68
C ALA A 39 -10.18 -2.86 4.77
N GLY A 40 -11.09 -3.09 5.72
CA GLY A 40 -11.32 -2.18 6.86
C GLY A 40 -10.12 -2.12 7.79
N GLU A 41 -9.57 -3.28 8.19
CA GLU A 41 -8.37 -3.35 9.02
C GLU A 41 -7.17 -2.69 8.33
N LEU A 42 -6.96 -2.96 7.03
CA LEU A 42 -5.87 -2.31 6.30
C LEU A 42 -6.03 -0.79 6.20
N TYR A 43 -7.25 -0.31 6.05
CA TYR A 43 -7.50 1.13 6.01
C TYR A 43 -7.16 1.80 7.34
N GLU A 44 -7.62 1.24 8.46
CA GLU A 44 -7.33 1.77 9.81
C GLU A 44 -5.83 1.77 10.13
N GLU A 45 -5.08 0.80 9.60
CA GLU A 45 -3.64 0.71 9.82
C GLU A 45 -2.80 1.68 8.98
N PHE A 46 -3.36 2.21 7.88
CA PHE A 46 -2.69 3.16 6.99
C PHE A 46 -3.27 4.58 7.02
N SER A 47 -4.33 4.81 7.81
CA SER A 47 -4.91 6.13 8.11
C SER A 47 -4.18 6.84 9.24
#